data_AF-A0A432VAT7-F1
#
_entry.id   AF-A0A432VAT7-F1
#
_cell.length_a   1.000
_cell.length_b   1.000
_cell.length_c   1.000
_cell.angle_alpha   90.00
_cell.angle_beta   90.00
_cell.angle_gamma   90.00
#
_symmetry.space_group_name_H-M   'P 1'
#
loop_
_entity.id
_entity.type
_entity.pdbx_description
1 polymer ?
#
loop_
_entity_poly.entity_id
_entity_poly.type
_entity_poly.pdbx_seq_one_letter_code
_entity_poly.pdbx_strand_id
1 'polypeptide(L)'
;MAKASEKRQRQRTLSARFNDQEAEAVRQLADGAGMPVASFLRLAALNQPAGRTALGREDAARVLRQLGDIADALRAMQVSGVVPADDPNLSAAWRDLAEMRTACLQALGMRP
;
A
#
# COMPACT_ATOMS: atom_id res chain seq x y z
N MET A 1 -12.93 -40.09 -12.19
CA MET A 1 -12.55 -38.67 -12.10
C MET A 1 -12.01 -38.40 -10.71
N ALA A 2 -10.68 -38.41 -10.52
CA ALA A 2 -10.06 -38.21 -9.21
C ALA A 2 -9.60 -36.75 -9.07
N LYS A 3 -10.19 -36.04 -8.10
CA LYS A 3 -9.82 -34.67 -7.73
C LYS A 3 -8.33 -34.61 -7.42
N ALA A 4 -7.63 -33.68 -8.07
CA ALA A 4 -6.27 -33.30 -7.72
C ALA A 4 -6.27 -32.82 -6.25
N SER A 5 -5.70 -33.65 -5.37
CA SER A 5 -5.41 -33.26 -3.99
C SER A 5 -4.25 -32.26 -4.04
N GLU A 6 -4.60 -30.99 -4.11
CA GLU A 6 -3.68 -29.88 -3.96
C GLU A 6 -3.03 -30.02 -2.57
N LYS A 7 -1.78 -30.50 -2.54
CA LYS A 7 -1.02 -30.72 -1.30
C LYS A 7 -0.90 -29.39 -0.56
N ARG A 8 -1.82 -29.13 0.38
CA ARG A 8 -1.76 -27.96 1.27
C ARG A 8 -0.38 -27.91 1.90
N GLN A 9 0.39 -26.88 1.58
CA GLN A 9 1.77 -26.71 2.07
C GLN A 9 1.83 -26.44 3.58
N ARG A 10 0.70 -26.05 4.19
CA ARG A 10 0.57 -25.72 5.61
C ARG A 10 -0.50 -26.61 6.22
N GLN A 11 -0.08 -27.68 6.90
CA GLN A 11 -0.98 -28.71 7.45
C GLN A 11 -1.16 -28.62 8.97
N ARG A 12 -0.24 -27.96 9.67
CA ARG A 12 -0.29 -27.81 11.13
C ARG A 12 -0.91 -26.47 11.52
N THR A 13 -1.89 -26.52 12.42
CA THR A 13 -2.54 -25.33 12.99
C THR A 13 -1.91 -25.04 14.35
N LEU A 14 -1.57 -23.77 14.59
CA LEU A 14 -1.23 -23.25 15.91
C LEU A 14 -2.40 -22.39 16.38
N SER A 15 -2.82 -22.53 17.63
CA SER A 15 -3.99 -21.84 18.19
C SER A 15 -3.70 -21.32 19.60
N ALA A 16 -4.24 -20.15 19.91
CA ALA A 16 -4.26 -19.55 21.24
C ALA A 16 -5.69 -19.07 21.56
N ARG A 17 -6.02 -18.97 22.85
CA ARG A 17 -7.28 -18.36 23.30
C ARG A 17 -7.07 -16.86 23.45
N PHE A 18 -8.04 -16.09 23.01
CA PHE A 18 -8.08 -14.63 23.12
C PHE A 18 -9.40 -14.24 23.78
N ASN A 19 -9.36 -13.21 24.63
CA ASN A 19 -10.58 -12.52 25.06
C ASN A 19 -11.05 -11.53 23.99
N ASP A 20 -12.21 -10.90 24.20
CA ASP A 20 -12.81 -9.99 23.20
C ASP A 20 -11.94 -8.76 22.91
N GLN A 21 -11.27 -8.22 23.92
CA GLN A 21 -10.39 -7.06 23.78
C GLN A 21 -9.13 -7.42 22.96
N GLU A 22 -8.52 -8.56 23.25
CA GLU A 22 -7.34 -9.04 22.54
C GLU A 22 -7.68 -9.39 21.09
N ALA A 23 -8.82 -10.04 20.85
CA ALA A 23 -9.28 -10.38 19.51
C ALA A 23 -9.52 -9.12 18.66
N GLU A 24 -10.09 -8.07 19.26
CA GLU A 24 -10.30 -6.79 18.60
C GLU A 24 -8.99 -6.06 18.31
N ALA A 25 -8.06 -6.04 19.26
CA ALA A 25 -6.74 -5.46 19.05
C ALA A 25 -6.00 -6.14 17.88
N VAL A 26 -6.07 -7.47 17.78
CA VAL A 26 -5.48 -8.22 16.67
C VAL A 26 -6.13 -7.88 15.33
N ARG A 27 -7.46 -7.69 15.29
CA ARG A 27 -8.17 -7.25 14.07
C ARG A 27 -7.69 -5.88 13.61
N GLN A 28 -7.65 -4.91 14.51
CA GLN A 28 -7.20 -3.55 14.20
C GLN A 28 -5.75 -3.51 13.70
N LEU A 29 -4.86 -4.32 14.30
CA LEU A 29 -3.47 -4.43 13.84
C LEU A 29 -3.36 -5.07 12.45
N ALA A 30 -4.16 -6.10 12.18
CA ALA A 30 -4.19 -6.76 10.89
C ALA A 30 -4.74 -5.83 9.79
N ASP A 31 -5.80 -5.08 10.10
CA ASP A 31 -6.41 -4.09 9.20
C ASP A 31 -5.45 -2.94 8.91
N GLY A 32 -4.77 -2.40 9.94
CA GLY A 32 -3.74 -1.38 9.78
C GLY A 32 -2.54 -1.86 8.95
N ALA A 33 -2.24 -3.16 8.98
CA ALA A 33 -1.25 -3.80 8.14
C ALA A 33 -1.77 -4.23 6.75
N GLY A 34 -3.06 -3.99 6.46
CA GLY A 34 -3.69 -4.32 5.18
C GLY A 34 -3.71 -5.82 4.85
N MET A 35 -3.83 -6.69 5.86
CA MET A 35 -3.77 -8.14 5.64
C MET A 35 -4.77 -8.92 6.49
N PRO A 36 -5.16 -10.15 6.08
CA PRO A 36 -6.02 -11.00 6.88
C PRO A 36 -5.38 -11.37 8.23
N VAL A 37 -6.17 -11.42 9.29
CA VAL A 37 -5.75 -11.77 10.67
C VAL A 37 -4.85 -13.02 10.72
N ALA A 38 -5.20 -14.07 9.98
CA ALA A 38 -4.40 -15.30 9.95
C ALA A 38 -2.99 -15.11 9.35
N SER A 39 -2.86 -14.26 8.33
CA SER A 39 -1.58 -13.88 7.74
C SER A 39 -0.77 -13.01 8.69
N PHE A 40 -1.43 -12.04 9.32
CA PHE A 40 -0.83 -11.17 10.33
C PHE A 40 -0.26 -11.97 11.51
N LEU A 41 -1.08 -12.81 12.15
CA LEU A 41 -0.65 -13.63 13.28
C LEU A 41 0.53 -14.53 12.92
N ARG A 42 0.54 -15.12 11.72
CA ARG A 42 1.63 -15.97 11.28
C ARG A 42 2.94 -15.18 11.11
N LEU A 43 2.88 -14.03 10.44
CA LEU A 43 4.06 -13.20 10.21
C LEU A 43 4.61 -12.66 11.52
N ALA A 44 3.73 -12.18 12.41
CA ALA A 44 4.09 -11.74 13.75
C ALA A 44 4.74 -12.87 14.57
N ALA A 45 4.12 -14.07 14.60
CA ALA A 45 4.65 -15.22 15.33
C ALA A 45 5.98 -15.75 14.77
N LEU A 46 6.25 -15.54 13.48
CA LEU A 46 7.51 -15.92 12.83
C LEU A 46 8.54 -14.78 12.81
N ASN A 47 8.22 -13.61 13.38
CA ASN A 47 9.00 -12.38 13.26
C ASN A 47 9.42 -12.08 11.81
N GLN A 48 8.51 -12.33 10.87
CA GLN A 48 8.72 -12.07 9.45
C GLN A 48 8.11 -10.71 9.10
N PRO A 49 8.78 -9.92 8.24
CA PRO A 49 8.19 -8.68 7.77
C PRO A 49 6.88 -9.00 7.05
N ALA A 50 5.88 -8.14 7.28
CA ALA A 50 4.73 -8.07 6.40
C ALA A 50 5.23 -8.00 4.96
N GLY A 51 4.97 -9.06 4.17
CA GLY A 51 5.18 -8.98 2.74
C GLY A 51 4.41 -7.76 2.28
N ARG A 52 5.11 -6.81 1.63
CA ARG A 52 4.50 -5.56 1.15
C ARG A 52 3.17 -5.93 0.53
N THR A 53 2.08 -5.35 1.04
CA THR A 53 0.78 -5.49 0.40
C THR A 53 1.04 -5.22 -1.08
N ALA A 54 0.74 -6.20 -1.91
CA ALA A 54 0.75 -5.98 -3.34
C ALA A 54 -0.38 -4.99 -3.55
N LEU A 55 -0.08 -3.68 -3.45
CA LEU A 55 -0.80 -2.66 -4.16
C LEU A 55 -1.00 -3.28 -5.54
N GLY A 56 -2.27 -3.61 -5.85
CA GLY A 56 -2.59 -4.26 -7.10
C GLY A 56 -1.89 -3.46 -8.19
N ARG A 57 -1.21 -4.12 -9.12
CA ARG A 57 -0.46 -3.39 -10.16
C ARG A 57 -1.37 -2.39 -10.88
N GLU A 58 -2.66 -2.72 -10.97
CA GLU A 58 -3.74 -1.85 -11.45
C GLU A 58 -4.02 -0.65 -10.53
N ASP A 59 -4.10 -0.83 -9.21
CA ASP A 59 -4.31 0.24 -8.24
C ASP A 59 -3.15 1.23 -8.23
N ALA A 60 -1.91 0.73 -8.19
CA ALA A 60 -0.73 1.58 -8.27
C ALA A 60 -0.62 2.31 -9.62
N ALA A 61 -0.98 1.66 -10.73
CA ALA A 61 -1.06 2.32 -12.03
C ALA A 61 -2.15 3.40 -12.07
N ARG A 62 -3.30 3.17 -11.42
CA ARG A 62 -4.37 4.15 -11.29
C ARG A 62 -3.92 5.37 -10.49
N VAL A 63 -3.26 5.16 -9.35
CA VAL A 63 -2.70 6.24 -8.53
C VAL A 63 -1.64 7.01 -9.32
N LEU A 64 -0.71 6.33 -9.99
CA LEU A 64 0.31 6.98 -10.83
C LEU A 64 -0.31 7.84 -11.94
N ARG A 65 -1.40 7.38 -12.57
CA ARG A 65 -2.13 8.17 -13.57
C ARG A 65 -2.72 9.44 -12.95
N GLN A 66 -3.40 9.31 -11.81
CA GLN A 66 -4.00 10.45 -11.11
C GLN A 66 -2.94 11.49 -10.69
N LEU A 67 -1.77 11.04 -10.24
CA LEU A 67 -0.64 11.94 -9.95
C LEU A 67 -0.16 12.68 -11.21
N GLY A 68 -0.16 12.02 -12.37
CA GLY A 68 0.12 12.64 -13.67
C GLY A 68 -0.90 13.74 -14.03
N ASP A 69 -2.20 13.44 -13.89
CA ASP A 69 -3.27 14.40 -14.17
C ASP A 69 -3.15 15.65 -13.28
N ILE A 70 -2.80 15.48 -12.00
CA ILE A 70 -2.56 16.61 -11.07
C ILE A 70 -1.33 17.41 -11.51
N ALA A 71 -0.23 16.75 -11.88
CA ALA A 71 0.97 17.43 -12.35
C ALA A 71 0.71 18.27 -13.61
N ASP A 72 -0.10 17.76 -14.54
CA ASP A 72 -0.46 18.51 -15.75
C ASP A 72 -1.34 19.72 -15.41
N ALA A 73 -2.27 19.59 -14.46
CA ALA A 73 -3.07 20.72 -13.96
C ALA A 73 -2.19 21.80 -13.31
N LEU A 74 -1.23 21.42 -12.47
CA LEU A 74 -0.29 22.36 -11.84
C LEU A 74 0.57 23.09 -12.88
N ARG A 75 1.06 22.40 -13.92
CA ARG A 75 1.79 23.06 -15.02
C ARG A 75 0.89 24.03 -15.78
N ALA A 76 -0.36 23.67 -16.04
CA ALA A 76 -1.30 24.57 -16.72
C ALA A 76 -1.59 25.84 -15.91
N MET A 77 -1.73 25.73 -14.59
CA MET A 77 -1.89 26.87 -13.68
C MET A 77 -0.67 27.79 -13.68
N GLN A 78 0.53 27.22 -13.77
CA GLN A 78 1.78 27.98 -13.86
C GLN A 78 1.91 28.69 -15.21
N VAL A 79 1.60 28.02 -16.32
CA VAL A 79 1.67 28.60 -17.69
C VAL A 79 0.63 29.69 -17.90
N SER A 80 -0.57 29.54 -17.33
CA SER A 80 -1.64 30.55 -17.39
C SER A 80 -1.38 31.75 -16.48
N GLY A 81 -0.35 31.72 -15.64
CA GLY A 81 -0.03 32.79 -14.69
C GLY A 81 -1.02 32.91 -13.54
N VAL A 82 -1.90 31.92 -13.34
CA VAL A 82 -2.85 31.87 -12.22
C VAL A 82 -2.10 31.74 -10.89
N VAL A 83 -0.99 31.00 -10.90
CA VAL A 83 -0.11 30.85 -9.74
C VAL A 83 1.30 31.34 -10.13
N PRO A 84 1.93 32.22 -9.33
CA PRO A 84 3.31 32.62 -9.52
C PRO A 84 4.25 31.42 -9.54
N ALA A 85 5.27 31.45 -10.40
CA ALA A 85 6.23 30.35 -10.51
C ALA A 85 7.06 30.14 -9.22
N ASP A 86 7.17 31.18 -8.40
CA ASP A 86 7.86 31.23 -7.10
C ASP A 86 6.92 31.00 -5.91
N ASP A 87 5.66 30.61 -6.14
CA ASP A 87 4.72 30.32 -5.07
C ASP A 87 5.25 29.15 -4.20
N PRO A 88 5.43 29.35 -2.88
CA PRO A 88 5.92 28.32 -1.99
C PRO A 88 4.97 27.11 -1.88
N ASN A 89 3.67 27.32 -2.08
CA ASN A 89 2.67 26.24 -2.08
C ASN A 89 2.79 25.38 -3.34
N LEU A 90 3.08 26.00 -4.49
CA LEU A 90 3.35 25.27 -5.73
C LEU A 90 4.61 24.41 -5.59
N SER A 91 5.66 24.98 -4.98
CA SER A 91 6.90 24.25 -4.68
C SER A 91 6.69 23.08 -3.72
N ALA A 92 5.84 23.25 -2.69
CA ALA A 92 5.47 22.18 -1.77
C ALA A 92 4.67 21.08 -2.48
N ALA A 93 3.67 21.45 -3.28
CA ALA A 93 2.86 20.50 -4.05
C ALA A 93 3.70 19.65 -4.99
N TRP A 94 4.70 20.23 -5.66
CA TRP A 94 5.63 19.48 -6.51
C TRP A 94 6.47 18.47 -5.73
N ARG A 95 6.90 18.82 -4.51
CA ARG A 95 7.63 17.90 -3.64
C ARG A 95 6.75 16.73 -3.21
N ASP A 96 5.54 17.01 -2.75
CA ASP A 96 4.60 15.98 -2.30
C ASP A 96 4.23 15.02 -3.44
N LEU A 97 4.01 15.54 -4.65
CA LEU A 97 3.79 14.74 -5.86
C LEU A 97 4.98 13.82 -6.18
N ALA A 98 6.20 14.32 -6.04
CA ALA A 98 7.41 13.53 -6.28
C ALA A 98 7.58 12.41 -5.23
N GLU A 99 7.26 12.70 -3.97
CA GLU A 99 7.29 11.70 -2.88
C GLU A 99 6.23 10.61 -3.10
N MET A 100 4.99 10.99 -3.42
CA MET A 100 3.91 10.05 -3.71
C MET A 100 4.23 9.16 -4.94
N ARG A 101 4.78 9.75 -6.02
CA ARG A 101 5.24 8.99 -7.20
C ARG A 101 6.32 7.99 -6.82
N THR A 102 7.29 8.41 -6.01
CA THR A 102 8.39 7.55 -5.55
C THR A 102 7.86 6.38 -4.73
N ALA A 103 6.95 6.64 -3.78
CA ALA A 103 6.32 5.60 -2.97
C ALA A 103 5.56 4.58 -3.85
N CYS A 104 4.82 5.04 -4.85
CA CYS A 104 4.09 4.16 -5.78
C CYS A 104 5.03 3.27 -6.61
N LEU A 105 6.13 3.83 -7.13
CA LEU A 105 7.12 3.07 -7.90
C LEU A 105 7.84 2.03 -7.02
N GLN A 106 8.20 2.40 -5.79
CA GLN A 106 8.79 1.48 -4.82
C GLN A 106 7.83 0.35 -4.42
N ALA A 107 6.53 0.65 -4.27
CA ALA A 107 5.50 -0.35 -4.01
C ALA A 107 5.35 -1.34 -5.17
N LEU A 108 5.52 -0.87 -6.41
CA LEU A 108 5.56 -1.69 -7.63
C LEU A 108 6.88 -2.45 -7.85
N GLY A 109 7.89 -2.27 -6.99
CA GLY A 109 9.22 -2.84 -7.16
C GLY A 109 10.02 -2.23 -8.32
N MET A 110 9.59 -1.06 -8.82
CA MET A 110 10.29 -0.28 -9.82
C MET A 110 11.30 0.65 -9.15
N ARG A 111 12.41 0.96 -9.85
CA ARG A 111 13.31 2.04 -9.42
C ARG A 111 12.70 3.39 -9.85
N PRO A 112 12.65 4.39 -8.95
CA PRO A 112 12.10 5.71 -9.24
C PRO A 112 12.87 6.49 -10.31
#